data_AF-A0A925TLJ8-F1
#
_entry.id   AF-A0A925TLJ8-F1
#
_cell.length_a   1.000
_cell.length_b   1.000
_cell.length_c   1.000
_cell.angle_alpha   90.00
_cell.angle_beta   90.00
_cell.angle_gamma   90.00
#
_symmetry.space_group_name_H-M   'P 1'
#
loop_
_entity.id
_entity.type
_entity.pdbx_description
1 polymer ?
#
loop_
_entity_poly.entity_id
_entity_poly.type
_entity_poly.pdbx_seq_one_letter_code
_entity_poly.pdbx_strand_id
1 'polypeptide(L)'
;SRVLEQRGIRGVLLMPADDVSRWTLPLDWTRFFGVALDHSLTGVPVHRVTDHHAADMATALAHVKAAGWKRPGLVLDPRNNDRTLEMRLGAYLARVSHDFLEAPEPLLVASGDKRAAMVRAWMKTNRPDVVLSTERGVADVIGAETPLVSLTNYTQTAEYPGILIDGEGVGRTAAFLLFSLLENPRTGTGLRPQTILIEGRWQETGKGT
;
A
#
# COMPACT_ATOMS: atom_id res chain seq x y z
N SER A 1 -16.31 -8.77 23.67
CA SER A 1 -17.56 -8.73 22.88
C SER A 1 -18.75 -8.06 23.59
N ARG A 2 -19.00 -8.32 24.89
CA ARG A 2 -20.23 -7.94 25.62
C ARG A 2 -20.75 -6.49 25.40
N VAL A 3 -19.88 -5.48 25.39
CA VAL A 3 -20.29 -4.07 25.17
C VAL A 3 -20.86 -3.84 23.76
N LEU A 4 -20.24 -4.43 22.73
CA LEU A 4 -20.70 -4.31 21.34
C LEU A 4 -22.05 -5.03 21.16
N GLU A 5 -22.19 -6.22 21.74
CA GLU A 5 -23.43 -6.99 21.71
C GLU A 5 -24.58 -6.25 22.39
N GLN A 6 -24.33 -5.68 23.58
CA GLN A 6 -25.32 -4.90 24.33
C GLN A 6 -25.76 -3.62 23.59
N ARG A 7 -24.94 -3.15 22.64
CA ARG A 7 -25.25 -2.00 21.77
C ARG A 7 -25.85 -2.41 20.42
N GLY A 8 -26.14 -3.70 20.22
CA GLY A 8 -26.67 -4.20 18.95
C GLY A 8 -25.68 -4.18 17.78
N ILE A 9 -24.38 -3.98 18.04
CA ILE A 9 -23.35 -3.96 17.00
C ILE A 9 -23.03 -5.41 16.61
N ARG A 10 -23.12 -5.69 15.30
CA ARG A 10 -22.87 -7.02 14.71
C ARG A 10 -21.78 -7.02 13.64
N GLY A 11 -21.42 -5.87 13.11
CA GLY A 11 -20.41 -5.69 12.06
C GLY A 11 -19.28 -4.79 12.52
N VAL A 12 -18.04 -5.12 12.14
CA VAL A 12 -16.85 -4.32 12.43
C VAL A 12 -16.01 -4.13 11.16
N LEU A 13 -15.61 -2.88 10.90
CA LEU A 13 -14.51 -2.58 9.98
C LEU A 13 -13.22 -2.50 10.78
N LEU A 14 -12.21 -3.29 10.38
CA LEU A 14 -10.92 -3.32 11.04
C LEU A 14 -9.93 -2.47 10.25
N MET A 15 -9.51 -1.35 10.83
CA MET A 15 -8.52 -0.45 10.23
C MET A 15 -7.13 -1.08 10.25
N PRO A 16 -6.24 -0.69 9.31
CA PRO A 16 -4.86 -1.13 9.37
C PRO A 16 -4.19 -0.62 10.64
N ALA A 17 -3.19 -1.38 11.09
CA ALA A 17 -2.29 -1.03 12.17
C ALA A 17 -0.97 -0.53 11.58
N ASP A 18 -0.24 0.26 12.36
CA ASP A 18 1.05 0.83 11.94
C ASP A 18 2.11 -0.26 11.69
N ASP A 19 2.00 -1.40 12.37
CA ASP A 19 2.86 -2.57 12.24
C ASP A 19 2.07 -3.83 11.91
N VAL A 20 2.78 -4.86 11.41
CA VAL A 20 2.27 -6.23 11.40
C VAL A 20 1.88 -6.60 12.82
N SER A 21 0.60 -6.86 13.01
CA SER A 21 0.06 -7.08 14.34
C SER A 21 -0.85 -8.29 14.32
N ARG A 22 -0.48 -9.29 15.11
CA ARG A 22 -1.31 -10.47 15.34
C ARG A 22 -2.42 -10.11 16.30
N TRP A 23 -3.41 -9.36 15.80
CA TRP A 23 -4.54 -8.93 16.60
C TRP A 23 -5.44 -10.12 16.90
N THR A 24 -5.42 -10.57 18.15
CA THR A 24 -6.49 -11.41 18.67
C THR A 24 -7.57 -10.49 19.24
N LEU A 25 -8.37 -9.88 18.37
CA LEU A 25 -9.62 -9.26 18.81
C LEU A 25 -10.47 -10.38 19.41
N PRO A 26 -10.77 -10.37 20.73
CA PRO A 26 -11.53 -11.43 21.39
C PRO A 26 -13.03 -11.21 21.09
N LEU A 27 -13.35 -11.21 19.80
CA LEU A 27 -14.70 -11.24 19.28
C LEU A 27 -15.04 -12.68 18.96
N ASP A 28 -16.25 -13.06 19.34
CA ASP A 28 -16.82 -14.31 18.89
C ASP A 28 -17.22 -14.14 17.42
N TRP A 29 -16.35 -14.56 16.50
CA TRP A 29 -16.59 -14.48 15.06
C TRP A 29 -17.74 -15.37 14.58
N THR A 30 -18.35 -16.19 15.44
CA THR A 30 -19.64 -16.83 15.14
C THR A 30 -20.82 -15.87 15.28
N ARG A 31 -20.62 -14.73 15.95
CA ARG A 31 -21.65 -13.72 16.24
C ARG A 31 -21.37 -12.38 15.58
N PHE A 32 -20.12 -12.10 15.19
CA PHE A 32 -19.70 -10.86 14.54
C PHE A 32 -19.28 -11.09 13.08
N PHE A 33 -19.55 -10.11 12.24
CA PHE A 33 -19.01 -10.03 10.88
C PHE A 33 -17.91 -8.98 10.84
N GLY A 34 -16.85 -9.28 10.09
CA GLY A 34 -15.71 -8.37 9.96
C GLY A 34 -15.27 -8.24 8.51
N VAL A 35 -14.82 -7.04 8.18
CA VAL A 35 -14.00 -6.78 6.99
C VAL A 35 -12.80 -5.97 7.46
N ALA A 36 -11.59 -6.42 7.09
CA ALA A 36 -10.38 -5.69 7.39
C ALA A 36 -9.91 -4.88 6.18
N LEU A 37 -9.30 -3.74 6.46
CA LEU A 37 -8.56 -2.98 5.48
C LEU A 37 -7.08 -3.38 5.55
N ASP A 38 -6.45 -3.52 4.39
CA ASP A 38 -5.03 -3.87 4.26
C ASP A 38 -4.68 -5.24 4.92
N HIS A 39 -3.38 -5.50 5.05
CA HIS A 39 -2.82 -6.79 5.47
C HIS A 39 -2.15 -6.79 6.84
N SER A 40 -2.00 -5.63 7.48
CA SER A 40 -1.28 -5.48 8.75
C SER A 40 -1.88 -6.32 9.89
N LEU A 41 -3.19 -6.55 9.88
CA LEU A 41 -3.89 -7.34 10.89
C LEU A 41 -3.88 -8.83 10.53
N THR A 42 -3.02 -9.60 11.18
CA THR A 42 -2.89 -11.05 10.93
C THR A 42 -3.68 -11.89 11.94
N GLY A 43 -4.06 -13.11 11.54
CA GLY A 43 -4.75 -14.07 12.43
C GLY A 43 -6.25 -13.83 12.61
N VAL A 44 -6.84 -12.86 11.94
CA VAL A 44 -8.30 -12.61 11.94
C VAL A 44 -8.92 -13.20 10.65
N PRO A 45 -9.86 -14.17 10.75
CA PRO A 45 -10.44 -14.86 9.60
C PRO A 45 -11.57 -14.04 8.95
N VAL A 46 -11.26 -12.84 8.48
CA VAL A 46 -12.20 -11.91 7.85
C VAL A 46 -11.82 -11.61 6.41
N HIS A 47 -12.81 -11.26 5.59
CA HIS A 47 -12.53 -10.71 4.27
C HIS A 47 -11.73 -9.41 4.35
N ARG A 48 -11.06 -9.06 3.26
CA ARG A 48 -10.19 -7.90 3.17
C ARG A 48 -10.49 -7.06 1.95
N VAL A 49 -10.30 -5.75 2.09
CA VAL A 49 -10.26 -4.82 0.97
C VAL A 49 -8.98 -4.00 1.11
N THR A 50 -8.20 -3.90 0.03
CA THR A 50 -6.91 -3.19 0.02
C THR A 50 -6.67 -2.56 -1.33
N ASP A 51 -5.76 -1.60 -1.42
CA ASP A 51 -5.24 -1.12 -2.68
C ASP A 51 -4.42 -2.21 -3.40
N HIS A 52 -4.41 -2.18 -4.73
CA HIS A 52 -3.77 -3.19 -5.56
C HIS A 52 -2.27 -2.88 -5.75
N HIS A 53 -1.50 -3.00 -4.67
CA HIS A 53 -0.05 -2.72 -4.63
C HIS A 53 0.76 -3.18 -5.86
N ALA A 54 0.51 -4.41 -6.33
CA ALA A 54 1.23 -4.97 -7.47
C ALA A 54 0.82 -4.37 -8.83
N ALA A 55 -0.48 -4.13 -9.06
CA ALA A 55 -0.96 -3.49 -10.29
C ALA A 55 -0.56 -2.01 -10.33
N ASP A 56 -0.59 -1.34 -9.18
CA ASP A 56 -0.14 0.04 -9.03
C ASP A 56 1.35 0.18 -9.32
N MET A 57 2.18 -0.73 -8.79
CA MET A 57 3.61 -0.78 -9.11
C MET A 57 3.86 -1.05 -10.60
N ALA A 58 3.11 -1.98 -11.20
CA ALA A 58 3.22 -2.26 -12.62
C ALA A 58 2.84 -1.04 -13.48
N THR A 59 1.80 -0.31 -13.08
CA THR A 59 1.38 0.95 -13.72
C THR A 59 2.48 2.00 -13.61
N ALA A 60 3.02 2.24 -12.41
CA ALA A 60 4.10 3.20 -12.20
C ALA A 60 5.32 2.89 -13.07
N LEU A 61 5.75 1.62 -13.11
CA LEU A 61 6.88 1.19 -13.92
C LEU A 61 6.62 1.26 -15.43
N ALA A 62 5.37 1.07 -15.88
CA ALA A 62 5.02 1.29 -17.28
C ALA A 62 5.19 2.77 -17.68
N HIS A 63 4.78 3.71 -16.82
CA HIS A 63 5.00 5.14 -17.04
C HIS A 63 6.49 5.51 -17.01
N VAL A 64 7.25 4.96 -16.05
CA VAL A 64 8.72 5.11 -15.98
C VAL A 64 9.38 4.64 -17.29
N LYS A 65 8.99 3.47 -17.80
CA LYS A 65 9.50 2.92 -19.05
C LYS A 65 9.15 3.80 -20.25
N ALA A 66 7.91 4.25 -20.33
CA ALA A 66 7.42 5.10 -21.41
C ALA A 66 8.13 6.47 -21.43
N ALA A 67 8.51 6.99 -20.27
CA ALA A 67 9.28 8.22 -20.14
C ALA A 67 10.78 8.06 -20.50
N GLY A 68 11.24 6.83 -20.76
CA GLY A 68 12.62 6.55 -21.22
C GLY A 68 13.66 6.41 -20.11
N TRP A 69 13.24 6.38 -18.84
CA TRP A 69 14.11 6.06 -17.71
C TRP A 69 14.57 4.60 -17.80
N LYS A 70 15.81 4.33 -17.37
CA LYS A 70 16.48 3.04 -17.54
C LYS A 70 16.90 2.40 -16.22
N ARG A 71 17.08 3.20 -15.17
CA ARG A 71 17.62 2.80 -13.87
C ARG A 71 16.67 3.22 -12.74
N PRO A 72 15.40 2.77 -12.77
CA PRO A 72 14.48 3.08 -11.69
C PRO A 72 15.03 2.52 -10.39
N GLY A 73 15.09 3.35 -9.37
CA GLY A 73 15.45 2.97 -8.02
C GLY A 73 14.22 2.94 -7.12
N LEU A 74 14.18 2.05 -6.13
CA LEU A 74 13.07 1.92 -5.19
C LEU A 74 13.53 2.21 -3.77
N VAL A 75 12.81 3.10 -3.07
CA VAL A 75 13.02 3.38 -1.65
C VAL A 75 11.71 3.14 -0.89
N LEU A 76 11.72 2.23 0.09
CA LEU A 76 10.54 1.91 0.92
C LEU A 76 10.91 1.90 2.40
N ASP A 77 9.91 2.12 3.27
CA ASP A 77 10.04 1.82 4.70
C ASP A 77 9.83 0.31 4.94
N PRO A 78 10.71 -0.38 5.69
CA PRO A 78 10.59 -1.82 5.93
C PRO A 78 9.30 -2.19 6.67
N ARG A 79 8.80 -1.36 7.60
CA ARG A 79 7.54 -1.65 8.33
C ARG A 79 6.35 -1.58 7.38
N ASN A 80 6.38 -0.60 6.47
CA ASN A 80 5.36 -0.46 5.42
C ASN A 80 5.41 -1.66 4.44
N ASN A 81 6.61 -2.09 4.06
CA ASN A 81 6.80 -3.27 3.22
C ASN A 81 6.23 -4.53 3.89
N ASP A 82 6.55 -4.77 5.16
CA ASP A 82 6.11 -5.95 5.90
C ASP A 82 4.59 -5.96 6.10
N ARG A 83 4.01 -4.82 6.51
CA ARG A 83 2.55 -4.72 6.77
C ARG A 83 1.69 -4.86 5.52
N THR A 84 2.31 -4.72 4.33
CA THR A 84 1.66 -4.88 3.01
C THR A 84 2.08 -6.18 2.29
N LEU A 85 2.64 -7.14 3.02
CA LEU A 85 3.08 -8.45 2.51
C LEU A 85 4.07 -8.35 1.35
N GLU A 86 4.92 -7.32 1.39
CA GLU A 86 5.99 -7.07 0.40
C GLU A 86 5.46 -6.92 -1.04
N MET A 87 4.15 -6.72 -1.24
CA MET A 87 3.55 -6.82 -2.58
C MET A 87 4.10 -5.79 -3.56
N ARG A 88 4.43 -4.58 -3.09
CA ARG A 88 5.08 -3.55 -3.90
C ARG A 88 6.50 -3.96 -4.29
N LEU A 89 7.30 -4.40 -3.31
CA LEU A 89 8.68 -4.83 -3.53
C LEU A 89 8.74 -6.02 -4.48
N GLY A 90 7.91 -7.04 -4.27
CA GLY A 90 7.83 -8.22 -5.13
C GLY A 90 7.44 -7.86 -6.57
N ALA A 91 6.42 -7.01 -6.74
CA ALA A 91 6.01 -6.55 -8.07
C ALA A 91 7.10 -5.72 -8.77
N TYR A 92 7.80 -4.87 -8.02
CA TYR A 92 8.93 -4.09 -8.52
C TYR A 92 10.04 -5.02 -9.01
N LEU A 93 10.53 -5.92 -8.14
CA LEU A 93 11.63 -6.84 -8.45
C LEU A 93 11.32 -7.70 -9.68
N ALA A 94 10.10 -8.24 -9.75
CA ALA A 94 9.65 -9.00 -10.91
C ALA A 94 9.73 -8.17 -12.19
N ARG A 95 9.22 -6.93 -12.17
CA ARG A 95 9.16 -6.07 -13.36
C ARG A 95 10.54 -5.56 -13.79
N VAL A 96 11.37 -5.10 -12.86
CA VAL A 96 12.71 -4.57 -13.19
C VAL A 96 13.64 -5.64 -13.73
N SER A 97 13.49 -6.89 -13.28
CA SER A 97 14.26 -8.02 -13.82
C SER A 97 14.05 -8.26 -15.32
N HIS A 98 12.92 -7.80 -15.86
CA HIS A 98 12.58 -7.92 -17.28
C HIS A 98 12.81 -6.63 -18.06
N ASP A 99 12.39 -5.50 -17.48
CA ASP A 99 12.29 -4.24 -18.21
C ASP A 99 13.44 -3.26 -17.94
N PHE A 100 14.19 -3.45 -16.85
CA PHE A 100 15.18 -2.50 -16.35
C PHE A 100 16.43 -3.21 -15.80
N LEU A 101 17.21 -3.84 -16.68
CA LEU A 101 18.40 -4.64 -16.31
C LEU A 101 19.48 -3.86 -15.54
N GLU A 102 19.41 -2.54 -15.57
CA GLU A 102 20.34 -1.63 -14.88
C GLU A 102 19.77 -1.03 -13.59
N ALA A 103 18.55 -1.39 -13.20
CA ALA A 103 17.93 -0.93 -11.95
C ALA A 103 18.78 -1.37 -10.74
N PRO A 104 19.07 -0.47 -9.79
CA PRO A 104 19.78 -0.84 -8.58
C PRO A 104 18.90 -1.65 -7.63
N GLU A 105 19.56 -2.34 -6.70
CA GLU A 105 18.89 -3.00 -5.57
C GLU A 105 18.06 -2.00 -4.76
N PRO A 106 16.80 -2.33 -4.40
CA PRO A 106 15.95 -1.50 -3.56
C PRO A 106 16.59 -1.14 -2.22
N LEU A 107 16.31 0.07 -1.74
CA LEU A 107 16.66 0.50 -0.40
C LEU A 107 15.45 0.39 0.53
N LEU A 108 15.51 -0.54 1.48
CA LEU A 108 14.60 -0.55 2.63
C LEU A 108 15.24 0.27 3.76
N VAL A 109 14.62 1.39 4.11
CA VAL A 109 15.13 2.30 5.14
C VAL A 109 13.99 2.86 5.99
N ALA A 110 14.09 2.62 7.30
CA ALA A 110 13.12 3.13 8.25
C ALA A 110 13.10 4.66 8.31
N SER A 111 11.93 5.22 8.58
CA SER A 111 11.80 6.61 9.01
C SER A 111 12.68 6.94 10.23
N GLY A 112 13.13 8.21 10.31
CA GLY A 112 13.97 8.71 11.40
C GLY A 112 15.27 9.40 10.93
N ASP A 113 16.09 9.82 11.89
CA ASP A 113 17.23 10.72 11.67
C ASP A 113 18.27 10.20 10.66
N LYS A 114 18.42 8.87 10.57
CA LYS A 114 19.41 8.24 9.68
C LYS A 114 18.93 8.11 8.23
N ARG A 115 17.62 8.21 7.97
CA ARG A 115 17.03 7.97 6.63
C ARG A 115 17.69 8.81 5.56
N ALA A 116 17.80 10.12 5.80
CA ALA A 116 18.37 11.07 4.85
C ALA A 116 19.82 10.72 4.48
N ALA A 117 20.64 10.34 5.46
CA ALA A 117 22.03 9.96 5.23
C ALA A 117 22.14 8.65 4.43
N MET A 118 21.30 7.66 4.74
CA MET A 118 21.26 6.38 4.05
C MET A 118 20.80 6.51 2.60
N VAL A 119 19.73 7.29 2.35
CA VAL A 119 19.26 7.55 0.98
C VAL A 119 20.33 8.27 0.17
N ARG A 120 20.98 9.30 0.72
CA ARG A 120 22.09 9.99 0.03
C ARG A 120 23.27 9.08 -0.30
N ALA A 121 23.66 8.22 0.64
CA ALA A 121 24.73 7.25 0.41
C ALA A 121 24.35 6.26 -0.70
N TRP A 122 23.12 5.76 -0.67
CA TRP A 122 22.60 4.86 -1.69
C TRP A 122 22.52 5.53 -3.07
N MET A 123 22.05 6.79 -3.16
CA MET A 123 22.03 7.58 -4.39
C MET A 123 23.43 7.74 -5.00
N LYS A 124 24.44 8.07 -4.17
CA LYS A 124 25.82 8.25 -4.61
C LYS A 124 26.42 6.99 -5.23
N THR A 125 26.12 5.84 -4.63
CA THR A 125 26.63 4.53 -5.05
C THR A 125 25.89 4.00 -6.28
N ASN A 126 24.56 4.05 -6.27
CA ASN A 126 23.71 3.35 -7.23
C ASN A 126 23.30 4.18 -8.43
N ARG A 127 23.24 5.52 -8.26
CA ARG A 127 22.89 6.50 -9.29
C ARG A 127 21.65 6.07 -10.11
N PRO A 128 20.49 5.89 -9.46
CA PRO A 128 19.24 5.72 -10.21
C PRO A 128 18.96 7.00 -11.01
N ASP A 129 18.27 6.86 -12.14
CA ASP A 129 17.86 8.00 -12.97
C ASP A 129 16.45 8.49 -12.65
N VAL A 130 15.66 7.69 -11.92
CA VAL A 130 14.38 8.05 -11.30
C VAL A 130 14.19 7.24 -10.02
N VAL A 131 13.54 7.81 -9.01
CA VAL A 131 13.25 7.09 -7.75
C VAL A 131 11.74 6.91 -7.59
N LEU A 132 11.31 5.70 -7.23
CA LEU A 132 9.95 5.40 -6.81
C LEU A 132 9.92 5.27 -5.28
N SER A 133 8.91 5.84 -4.63
CA SER A 133 8.76 5.70 -3.17
C SER A 133 7.32 5.91 -2.67
N THR A 134 6.99 5.29 -1.55
CA THR A 134 5.81 5.60 -0.72
C THR A 134 6.10 6.66 0.34
N GLU A 135 7.37 7.02 0.53
CA GLU A 135 7.82 7.71 1.74
C GLU A 135 7.97 9.22 1.52
N ARG A 136 7.34 10.00 2.41
CA ARG A 136 7.51 11.46 2.44
C ARG A 136 8.95 11.83 2.80
N GLY A 137 9.47 12.89 2.19
CA GLY A 137 10.81 13.41 2.42
C GLY A 137 11.93 12.65 1.70
N VAL A 138 11.61 11.65 0.87
CA VAL A 138 12.59 11.07 -0.06
C VAL A 138 12.98 12.09 -1.15
N ALA A 139 12.03 12.88 -1.65
CA ALA A 139 12.30 13.95 -2.62
C ALA A 139 13.38 14.93 -2.15
N ASP A 140 13.36 15.29 -0.85
CA ASP A 140 14.29 16.25 -0.25
C ASP A 140 15.75 15.78 -0.25
N VAL A 141 16.00 14.48 -0.50
CA VAL A 141 17.32 13.86 -0.31
C VAL A 141 17.87 13.16 -1.56
N ILE A 142 17.07 12.94 -2.61
CA ILE A 142 17.51 12.32 -3.87
C ILE A 142 18.19 13.31 -4.84
N GLY A 143 18.12 14.61 -4.53
CA GLY A 143 18.71 15.69 -5.33
C GLY A 143 17.75 16.21 -6.40
N ALA A 144 17.82 17.51 -6.69
CA ALA A 144 16.84 18.22 -7.51
C ALA A 144 16.71 17.72 -8.96
N GLU A 145 17.77 17.11 -9.51
CA GLU A 145 17.79 16.59 -10.89
C GLU A 145 17.21 15.17 -11.01
N THR A 146 17.03 14.46 -9.88
CA THR A 146 16.47 13.10 -9.89
C THR A 146 14.95 13.18 -9.69
N PRO A 147 14.13 12.77 -10.68
CA PRO A 147 12.69 12.76 -10.51
C PRO A 147 12.25 11.74 -9.45
N LEU A 148 11.18 12.09 -8.75
CA LEU A 148 10.45 11.19 -7.85
C LEU A 148 9.13 10.76 -8.51
N VAL A 149 8.82 9.47 -8.43
CA VAL A 149 7.49 8.91 -8.68
C VAL A 149 6.89 8.45 -7.34
N SER A 150 5.78 9.05 -6.96
CA SER A 150 5.07 8.70 -5.73
C SER A 150 4.24 7.42 -5.93
N LEU A 151 4.32 6.48 -5.00
CA LEU A 151 3.52 5.24 -5.02
C LEU A 151 2.26 5.34 -4.15
N THR A 152 2.06 6.47 -3.46
CA THR A 152 0.99 6.69 -2.47
C THR A 152 0.55 8.16 -2.46
N ASN A 153 -0.03 8.64 -3.56
CA ASN A 153 -0.77 9.90 -3.53
C ASN A 153 -2.15 9.65 -2.92
N TYR A 154 -2.56 10.50 -1.98
CA TYR A 154 -3.86 10.40 -1.27
C TYR A 154 -4.84 11.50 -1.68
N THR A 155 -4.39 12.47 -2.47
CA THR A 155 -5.16 13.66 -2.87
C THR A 155 -5.08 13.88 -4.37
N GLN A 156 -6.12 14.48 -4.95
CA GLN A 156 -6.16 14.78 -6.40
C GLN A 156 -5.13 15.83 -6.84
N THR A 157 -4.60 16.61 -5.90
CA THR A 157 -3.41 17.45 -6.10
C THR A 157 -2.21 16.71 -5.53
N ALA A 158 -1.27 16.33 -6.39
CA ALA A 158 -0.03 15.68 -6.00
C ALA A 158 1.17 16.53 -6.36
N GLU A 159 2.15 16.57 -5.45
CA GLU A 159 3.43 17.25 -5.63
C GLU A 159 4.31 16.53 -6.64
N TYR A 160 4.19 15.20 -6.72
CA TYR A 160 4.96 14.32 -7.61
C TYR A 160 4.02 13.48 -8.46
N PRO A 161 4.38 13.19 -9.73
CA PRO A 161 3.61 12.26 -10.54
C PRO A 161 3.68 10.86 -9.91
N GLY A 162 2.65 10.05 -10.11
CA GLY A 162 2.62 8.74 -9.46
C GLY A 162 1.24 8.11 -9.34
N ILE A 163 1.10 7.20 -8.38
CA ILE A 163 -0.14 6.47 -8.13
C ILE A 163 -0.99 7.22 -7.12
N LEU A 164 -2.18 7.62 -7.55
CA LEU A 164 -3.28 8.02 -6.67
C LEU A 164 -4.01 6.77 -6.18
N ILE A 165 -3.97 6.53 -4.88
CA ILE A 165 -4.69 5.43 -4.24
C ILE A 165 -6.19 5.77 -4.18
N ASP A 166 -7.04 4.83 -4.58
CA ASP A 166 -8.49 4.98 -4.46
C ASP A 166 -8.98 4.59 -3.05
N GLY A 167 -8.61 5.41 -2.05
CA GLY A 167 -9.00 5.19 -0.66
C GLY A 167 -10.52 5.24 -0.45
N GLU A 168 -11.24 6.05 -1.24
CA GLU A 168 -12.70 6.09 -1.24
C GLU A 168 -13.29 4.79 -1.79
N GLY A 169 -12.75 4.27 -2.89
CA GLY A 169 -13.10 2.95 -3.43
C GLY A 169 -12.87 1.81 -2.46
N VAL A 170 -11.72 1.82 -1.75
CA VAL A 170 -11.42 0.87 -0.68
C VAL A 170 -12.48 0.93 0.42
N GLY A 171 -12.76 2.13 0.96
CA GLY A 171 -13.73 2.31 2.04
C GLY A 171 -15.16 1.93 1.63
N ARG A 172 -15.59 2.37 0.46
CA ARG A 172 -16.90 2.05 -0.12
C ARG A 172 -17.08 0.54 -0.32
N THR A 173 -16.08 -0.12 -0.88
CA THR A 173 -16.11 -1.57 -1.10
C THR A 173 -16.13 -2.34 0.21
N ALA A 174 -15.36 -1.92 1.21
CA ALA A 174 -15.35 -2.55 2.53
C ALA A 174 -16.69 -2.40 3.25
N ALA A 175 -17.30 -1.21 3.20
CA ALA A 175 -18.63 -0.97 3.77
C ALA A 175 -19.70 -1.82 3.08
N PHE A 176 -19.69 -1.89 1.75
CA PHE A 176 -20.62 -2.71 0.98
C PHE A 176 -20.47 -4.21 1.27
N LEU A 177 -19.23 -4.69 1.37
CA LEU A 177 -18.95 -6.08 1.73
C LEU A 177 -19.43 -6.40 3.14
N LEU A 178 -19.19 -5.52 4.12
CA LEU A 178 -19.68 -5.70 5.49
C LEU A 178 -21.21 -5.72 5.55
N PHE A 179 -21.86 -4.81 4.83
CA PHE A 179 -23.32 -4.80 4.70
C PHE A 179 -23.85 -6.11 4.12
N SER A 180 -23.22 -6.61 3.05
CA SER A 180 -23.61 -7.87 2.41
C SER A 180 -23.51 -9.08 3.33
N LEU A 181 -22.49 -9.11 4.20
CA LEU A 181 -22.33 -10.16 5.23
C LEU A 181 -23.42 -10.09 6.31
N LEU A 182 -23.79 -8.88 6.73
CA LEU A 182 -24.85 -8.67 7.73
C LEU A 182 -26.22 -9.10 7.22
N GLU A 183 -26.54 -8.84 5.95
CA GLU A 183 -27.79 -9.24 5.30
C GLU A 183 -27.87 -10.75 5.04
N ASN A 184 -26.71 -11.44 4.96
CA ASN A 184 -26.65 -12.88 4.66
C ASN A 184 -25.89 -13.68 5.73
N PRO A 185 -26.37 -13.77 6.97
CA PRO A 185 -25.58 -14.33 8.09
C PRO A 185 -25.12 -15.78 7.89
N ARG A 186 -25.83 -16.55 7.05
CA ARG A 186 -25.51 -17.94 6.72
C ARG A 186 -24.19 -18.08 5.94
N THR A 187 -23.67 -17.01 5.35
CA THR A 187 -22.35 -17.01 4.69
C THR A 187 -21.20 -16.86 5.69
N GLY A 188 -21.47 -16.49 6.95
CA GLY A 188 -20.46 -16.30 7.99
C GLY A 188 -19.84 -17.58 8.54
N THR A 189 -20.58 -18.69 8.52
CA THR A 189 -20.09 -19.98 9.02
C THR A 189 -19.22 -20.66 7.96
N GLY A 190 -17.95 -20.92 8.25
CA GLY A 190 -17.02 -21.54 7.30
C GLY A 190 -16.42 -20.57 6.29
N LEU A 191 -16.38 -19.27 6.61
CA LEU A 191 -15.75 -18.24 5.82
C LEU A 191 -14.32 -18.63 5.42
N ARG A 192 -14.08 -18.70 4.11
CA ARG A 192 -12.73 -18.65 3.54
C ARG A 192 -12.44 -17.18 3.25
N PRO A 193 -11.54 -16.53 3.99
CA PRO A 193 -11.20 -15.12 3.76
C PRO A 193 -10.82 -14.88 2.29
N GLN A 194 -11.40 -13.84 1.71
CA GLN A 194 -11.07 -13.35 0.38
C GLN A 194 -10.58 -11.92 0.49
N THR A 195 -9.68 -11.53 -0.41
CA THR A 195 -9.19 -10.16 -0.52
C THR A 195 -9.69 -9.57 -1.83
N ILE A 196 -10.31 -8.39 -1.75
CA ILE A 196 -10.64 -7.56 -2.90
C ILE A 196 -9.56 -6.51 -3.04
N LEU A 197 -8.98 -6.39 -4.23
CA LEU A 197 -7.93 -5.43 -4.56
C LEU A 197 -8.55 -4.29 -5.36
N ILE A 198 -8.29 -3.05 -4.95
CA ILE A 198 -8.77 -1.83 -5.62
C ILE A 198 -7.59 -1.16 -6.31
N GLU A 199 -7.64 -1.06 -7.62
CA GLU A 199 -6.58 -0.41 -8.40
C GLU A 199 -6.56 1.09 -8.14
N GLY A 200 -5.37 1.63 -7.93
CA GLY A 200 -5.12 3.05 -8.03
C GLY A 200 -5.08 3.50 -9.48
N ARG A 201 -4.76 4.77 -9.69
CA ARG A 201 -4.56 5.30 -11.05
C ARG A 201 -3.35 6.20 -11.11
N TRP A 202 -2.75 6.26 -12.29
CA TRP A 202 -1.73 7.27 -12.57
C TRP A 202 -2.30 8.68 -12.42
N GLN A 203 -1.49 9.55 -11.86
CA GLN A 203 -1.80 10.95 -11.60
C GLN A 203 -0.55 11.78 -11.92
N GLU A 204 -0.71 12.75 -12.82
CA GLU A 204 0.30 13.76 -13.08
C GLU A 204 0.40 14.77 -11.92
N THR A 205 1.49 15.53 -11.87
CA THR A 205 1.63 16.64 -10.91
C THR A 205 0.49 17.64 -11.07
N GLY A 206 -0.16 18.00 -9.98
CA GLY A 206 -1.17 19.04 -9.98
C GLY A 206 -0.51 20.41 -9.79
N LYS A 207 -0.35 21.22 -10.83
CA LYS A 207 -0.27 22.67 -10.63
C LYS A 207 -1.67 23.12 -10.22
N GLY A 208 -1.84 23.55 -8.97
CA GLY A 208 -3.03 24.30 -8.59
C GLY A 208 -3.17 25.47 -9.55
N THR A 209 -4.25 25.48 -10.33
CA THR A 209 -4.70 26.66 -11.08
C THR A 209 -5.23 27.69 -10.12
#